data_AF-A0AA37W6Z6-F1
#
_entry.id   AF-A0AA37W6Z6-F1
#
_cell.length_a   1.000
_cell.length_b   1.000
_cell.length_c   1.000
_cell.angle_alpha   90.00
_cell.angle_beta   90.00
_cell.angle_gamma   90.00
#
_symmetry.space_group_name_H-M   'P 1'
#
loop_
_entity.id
_entity.type
_entity.pdbx_description
1 polymer ?
#
loop_
_entity_poly.entity_id
_entity_poly.type
_entity_poly.pdbx_seq_one_letter_code
_entity_poly.pdbx_strand_id
1 'polypeptide(L)'
;MAFDYGSIDLGLKNPFKAEGYVTAVRGLIQSGLGIFLLILAAGKVKEDATSGWILMLFGVVTLGLGIKSLSTGIYATLRYFVGRNHPTSLALNYSKSESSTAAEEKPYVAYTAKELEEMLVGRKNTTFVEPQGFLARLLHSLLPKLLFMPYPIRNMAQRLFGAWISTLVALCAYGLVAFISLAGFAGSIGELIFPVYSTLLMVYMLLTWRSAGKAISRKAETEIESLGSGALVKIISMSLILPAVIGVSASWLINQIHLSPEEISHWLEIIPSFYVGAYLIGILAVAALCSSVLLIMLKKRLNAIISNAEVSELRENWQESVHPNEIFINLDNLVMANRRYKEVPNRVYRELDPELHEQVDGKGGFKGEMIQEVQPKVKPLELGNMFSKTRLIALVSGNALYVIASIFSVFFAFSLIDVYQQGSALSGALKNLSLPQIQTMLDITAVSLHLFVIGILIRSFAGLLSNTAHLFFAEMQFESMLIYFKCEGTFTESKISTGTGIHDSTRSENVLVRSSITPWVIVSRIVSTTFASTGMRNLEFPRYILEMHKDEQELQDIKKDVISFLKDRESIAAITSERDLGNASQIHQLNQQTRAIPTEQRLAHDEEAAGFLEKQAEIEAEGAELSKDKD
;
A
#
# COMPACT_ATOMS: atom_id res chain seq x y z
N MET A 1 3.42 -15.40 10.73
CA MET A 1 4.01 -14.11 11.15
C MET A 1 3.60 -13.91 12.58
N ALA A 2 4.60 -13.77 13.46
CA ALA A 2 4.37 -13.51 14.87
C ALA A 2 4.12 -12.01 15.01
N PHE A 3 2.97 -11.63 15.56
CA PHE A 3 2.70 -10.23 15.87
C PHE A 3 3.53 -9.86 17.10
N ASP A 4 4.37 -8.83 17.00
CA ASP A 4 5.06 -8.28 18.16
C ASP A 4 4.02 -7.56 19.04
N TYR A 5 3.54 -8.28 20.06
CA TYR A 5 2.59 -7.77 21.04
C TYR A 5 3.32 -6.99 22.13
N GLY A 6 2.89 -5.75 22.34
CA GLY A 6 3.17 -4.98 23.56
C GLY A 6 1.87 -4.59 24.26
N SER A 7 1.97 -3.93 25.40
CA SER A 7 0.82 -3.51 26.23
C SER A 7 -0.09 -2.45 25.60
N ILE A 8 0.30 -1.83 24.48
CA ILE A 8 -0.38 -0.67 23.90
C ILE A 8 -0.94 -1.00 22.49
N ASP A 9 -2.27 -0.89 22.34
CA ASP A 9 -3.02 -1.09 21.08
C ASP A 9 -3.03 0.20 20.24
N LEU A 10 -2.98 0.10 18.90
CA LEU A 10 -3.17 1.22 17.96
C LEU A 10 -4.58 1.83 18.05
N GLY A 11 -5.56 1.13 18.62
CA GLY A 11 -6.93 1.61 18.83
C GLY A 11 -7.81 1.48 17.59
N LEU A 12 -7.41 0.63 16.64
CA LEU A 12 -8.10 0.42 15.38
C LEU A 12 -9.33 -0.48 15.57
N LYS A 13 -10.52 0.06 15.24
CA LYS A 13 -11.73 -0.77 15.11
C LYS A 13 -11.64 -1.58 13.82
N ASN A 14 -12.04 -2.86 13.87
CA ASN A 14 -12.10 -3.71 12.69
C ASN A 14 -13.04 -3.09 11.62
N PRO A 15 -12.51 -2.65 10.45
CA PRO A 15 -13.30 -1.99 9.41
C PRO A 15 -14.18 -2.97 8.63
N PHE A 16 -13.89 -4.27 8.70
CA PHE A 16 -14.56 -5.32 7.92
C PHE A 16 -15.70 -5.99 8.67
N LYS A 17 -16.06 -5.59 9.89
CA LYS A 17 -17.15 -6.24 10.65
C LYS A 17 -18.47 -6.27 9.87
N ALA A 18 -18.90 -5.12 9.35
CA ALA A 18 -20.15 -5.02 8.58
C ALA A 18 -20.11 -5.87 7.31
N GLU A 19 -18.98 -5.82 6.58
CA GLU A 19 -18.75 -6.65 5.40
C GLU A 19 -18.74 -8.15 5.73
N GLY A 20 -18.10 -8.53 6.82
CA GLY A 20 -18.00 -9.89 7.32
C GLY A 20 -19.37 -10.46 7.65
N TYR A 21 -20.23 -9.70 8.34
CA TYR A 21 -21.60 -10.12 8.64
C TYR A 21 -22.42 -10.37 7.37
N VAL A 22 -22.43 -9.42 6.42
CA VAL A 22 -23.20 -9.57 5.17
C VAL A 22 -22.67 -10.76 4.35
N THR A 23 -21.36 -10.95 4.30
CA THR A 23 -20.72 -12.06 3.60
C THR A 23 -20.99 -13.41 4.28
N ALA A 24 -21.04 -13.44 5.61
CA ALA A 24 -21.38 -14.63 6.39
C ALA A 24 -22.84 -15.04 6.15
N VAL A 25 -23.78 -14.08 6.17
CA VAL A 25 -25.20 -14.34 5.85
C VAL A 25 -25.35 -14.90 4.43
N ARG A 26 -24.67 -14.31 3.44
CA ARG A 26 -24.61 -14.86 2.07
C ARG A 26 -24.10 -16.31 2.09
N GLY A 27 -22.98 -16.55 2.76
CA GLY A 27 -22.36 -17.88 2.84
C GLY A 27 -23.29 -18.90 3.47
N LEU A 28 -24.01 -18.55 4.53
CA LEU A 28 -25.00 -19.40 5.19
C LEU A 28 -26.14 -19.78 4.24
N ILE A 29 -26.70 -18.82 3.50
CA ILE A 29 -27.75 -19.09 2.51
C ILE A 29 -27.23 -20.01 1.39
N GLN A 30 -26.04 -19.74 0.86
CA GLN A 30 -25.41 -20.56 -0.19
C GLN A 30 -25.11 -21.98 0.29
N SER A 31 -24.63 -22.14 1.53
CA SER A 31 -24.44 -23.45 2.15
C SER A 31 -25.76 -24.19 2.31
N GLY A 32 -26.83 -23.49 2.72
CA GLY A 32 -28.18 -24.06 2.79
C GLY A 32 -28.68 -24.58 1.44
N LEU A 33 -28.48 -23.81 0.35
CA LEU A 33 -28.80 -24.25 -1.02
C LEU A 33 -27.98 -25.48 -1.44
N GLY A 34 -26.68 -25.52 -1.10
CA GLY A 34 -25.82 -26.67 -1.37
C GLY A 34 -26.28 -27.93 -0.63
N ILE A 35 -26.60 -27.82 0.66
CA ILE A 35 -27.15 -28.94 1.46
C ILE A 35 -28.48 -29.41 0.89
N PHE A 36 -29.36 -28.48 0.52
CA PHE A 36 -30.64 -28.79 -0.12
C PHE A 36 -30.46 -29.63 -1.39
N LEU A 37 -29.54 -29.24 -2.28
CA LEU A 37 -29.21 -30.02 -3.48
C LEU A 37 -28.68 -31.42 -3.15
N LEU A 38 -27.84 -31.57 -2.12
CA LEU A 38 -27.31 -32.87 -1.71
C LEU A 38 -28.40 -33.80 -1.15
N ILE A 39 -29.35 -33.25 -0.39
CA ILE A 39 -30.51 -34.02 0.11
C ILE A 39 -31.37 -34.50 -1.06
N LEU A 40 -31.64 -33.62 -2.04
CA LEU A 40 -32.37 -34.00 -3.25
C LEU A 40 -31.62 -35.04 -4.09
N ALA A 41 -30.30 -34.91 -4.20
CA ALA A 41 -29.44 -35.87 -4.88
C ALA A 41 -29.55 -37.27 -4.24
N ALA A 42 -29.53 -37.37 -2.91
CA ALA A 42 -29.66 -38.64 -2.20
C ALA A 42 -31.03 -39.32 -2.39
N GLY A 43 -32.09 -38.52 -2.57
CA GLY A 43 -33.41 -39.01 -2.97
C GLY A 43 -33.41 -39.52 -4.41
N LYS A 44 -32.94 -38.69 -5.35
CA LYS A 44 -33.00 -39.01 -6.78
C LYS A 44 -32.02 -40.05 -7.28
N VAL A 45 -30.85 -40.22 -6.65
CA VAL A 45 -29.87 -41.24 -7.07
C VAL A 45 -30.43 -42.67 -6.98
N LYS A 46 -31.44 -42.90 -6.14
CA LYS A 46 -32.14 -44.20 -6.02
C LYS A 46 -33.09 -44.47 -7.17
N GLU A 47 -33.63 -43.42 -7.79
CA GLU A 47 -34.55 -43.50 -8.92
C GLU A 47 -33.80 -43.45 -10.25
N ASP A 48 -32.92 -42.46 -10.40
CA ASP A 48 -32.00 -42.30 -11.53
C ASP A 48 -30.63 -41.85 -11.01
N ALA A 49 -29.65 -42.74 -11.15
CA ALA A 49 -28.29 -42.51 -10.69
C ALA A 49 -27.69 -41.24 -11.31
N THR A 50 -27.90 -41.00 -12.60
CA THR A 50 -27.25 -39.88 -13.30
C THR A 50 -27.83 -38.53 -12.86
N SER A 51 -29.15 -38.42 -12.77
CA SER A 51 -29.81 -37.22 -12.20
C SER A 51 -29.33 -36.94 -10.78
N GLY A 52 -29.19 -37.98 -9.95
CA GLY A 52 -28.61 -37.87 -8.61
C GLY A 52 -27.18 -37.32 -8.61
N TRP A 53 -26.32 -37.82 -9.50
CA TRP A 53 -24.93 -37.35 -9.63
C TRP A 53 -24.82 -35.90 -10.10
N ILE A 54 -25.68 -35.45 -11.03
CA ILE A 54 -25.73 -34.05 -11.47
C ILE A 54 -26.05 -33.14 -10.27
N LEU A 55 -27.11 -33.44 -9.53
CA LEU A 55 -27.48 -32.68 -8.32
C LEU A 55 -26.37 -32.71 -7.26
N MET A 56 -25.72 -33.87 -7.08
CA MET A 56 -24.61 -34.01 -6.15
C MET A 56 -23.46 -33.06 -6.52
N LEU A 57 -23.03 -33.04 -7.79
CA LEU A 57 -21.95 -32.18 -8.26
C LEU A 57 -22.23 -30.70 -7.99
N PHE A 58 -23.42 -30.23 -8.37
CA PHE A 58 -23.85 -28.86 -8.11
C PHE A 58 -23.99 -28.57 -6.61
N GLY A 59 -24.48 -29.53 -5.82
CA GLY A 59 -24.57 -29.45 -4.37
C GLY A 59 -23.22 -29.28 -3.71
N VAL A 60 -22.23 -30.10 -4.06
CA VAL A 60 -20.85 -30.03 -3.55
C VAL A 60 -20.20 -28.70 -3.91
N VAL A 61 -20.29 -28.26 -5.17
CA VAL A 61 -19.69 -27.00 -5.62
C VAL A 61 -20.33 -25.80 -4.90
N THR A 62 -21.67 -25.77 -4.84
CA THR A 62 -22.42 -24.68 -4.19
C THR A 62 -22.13 -24.65 -2.68
N LEU A 63 -22.11 -25.81 -2.03
CA LEU A 63 -21.77 -25.92 -0.61
C LEU A 63 -20.34 -25.47 -0.32
N GLY A 64 -19.37 -25.90 -1.14
CA GLY A 64 -17.97 -25.49 -0.98
C GLY A 64 -17.78 -23.98 -1.12
N LEU A 65 -18.45 -23.36 -2.09
CA LEU A 65 -18.46 -21.90 -2.25
C LEU A 65 -19.18 -21.18 -1.08
N GLY A 66 -20.27 -21.75 -0.58
CA GLY A 66 -21.00 -21.26 0.58
C GLY A 66 -20.17 -21.30 1.86
N ILE A 67 -19.54 -22.44 2.16
CA ILE A 67 -18.65 -22.61 3.32
C ILE A 67 -17.46 -21.67 3.24
N LYS A 68 -16.83 -21.55 2.05
CA LYS A 68 -15.72 -20.60 1.86
C LYS A 68 -16.16 -19.16 2.18
N SER A 69 -17.34 -18.77 1.68
CA SER A 69 -17.90 -17.43 1.90
C SER A 69 -18.25 -17.21 3.38
N LEU A 70 -18.88 -18.20 4.02
CA LEU A 70 -19.25 -18.17 5.42
C LEU A 70 -18.01 -18.04 6.31
N SER A 71 -16.99 -18.88 6.08
CA SER A 71 -15.72 -18.85 6.80
C SER A 71 -15.01 -17.51 6.64
N THR A 72 -14.91 -16.99 5.41
CA THR A 72 -14.29 -15.67 5.15
C THR A 72 -15.06 -14.56 5.85
N GLY A 73 -16.40 -14.60 5.81
CA GLY A 73 -17.26 -13.64 6.47
C GLY A 73 -17.12 -13.66 7.99
N ILE A 74 -17.19 -14.84 8.61
CA ILE A 74 -16.98 -15.02 10.05
C ILE A 74 -15.59 -14.51 10.44
N TYR A 75 -14.54 -14.93 9.73
CA TYR A 75 -13.18 -14.48 10.01
C TYR A 75 -13.05 -12.96 9.96
N ALA A 76 -13.69 -12.30 8.99
CA ALA A 76 -13.71 -10.85 8.89
C ALA A 76 -14.43 -10.14 10.05
N THR A 77 -15.31 -10.83 10.80
CA THR A 77 -15.96 -10.28 12.01
C THR A 77 -15.13 -10.42 13.29
N LEU A 78 -14.14 -11.32 13.28
CA LEU A 78 -13.28 -11.58 14.43
C LEU A 78 -12.37 -10.38 14.76
N ARG A 79 -11.54 -10.55 15.79
CA ARG A 79 -10.59 -9.50 16.20
C ARG A 79 -9.65 -9.16 15.04
N TYR A 80 -9.51 -7.87 14.79
CA TYR A 80 -8.56 -7.34 13.82
C TYR A 80 -7.20 -7.20 14.50
N PHE A 81 -6.25 -8.05 14.12
CA PHE A 81 -4.93 -8.09 14.73
C PHE A 81 -3.98 -7.15 13.99
N VAL A 82 -3.38 -6.20 14.71
CA VAL A 82 -2.39 -5.28 14.19
C VAL A 82 -1.25 -5.23 15.20
N GLY A 83 -0.03 -5.53 14.75
CA GLY A 83 1.19 -5.37 15.56
C GLY A 83 1.59 -3.89 15.75
N ARG A 84 2.57 -3.64 16.62
CA ARG A 84 3.00 -2.27 16.99
C ARG A 84 3.62 -1.47 15.85
N ASN A 85 4.25 -2.15 14.89
CA ASN A 85 5.06 -1.51 13.85
C ASN A 85 4.25 -1.23 12.58
N HIS A 86 2.98 -1.64 12.53
CA HIS A 86 2.09 -1.33 11.40
C HIS A 86 1.50 0.08 11.53
N PRO A 87 1.13 0.73 10.42
CA PRO A 87 1.12 0.23 9.03
C PRO A 87 2.52 0.07 8.44
N THR A 88 2.68 -0.52 7.25
CA THR A 88 3.98 -0.63 6.57
C THR A 88 4.69 0.71 6.44
N SER A 89 6.02 0.66 6.54
CA SER A 89 6.93 1.79 6.35
C SER A 89 6.86 2.38 4.93
N LEU A 90 7.15 3.68 4.82
CA LEU A 90 7.16 4.37 3.53
C LEU A 90 8.33 3.88 2.67
N ALA A 91 9.51 3.81 3.29
CA ALA A 91 10.72 3.23 2.73
C ALA A 91 11.29 2.16 3.67
N LEU A 92 12.40 1.52 3.26
CA LEU A 92 13.09 0.54 4.11
C LEU A 92 13.49 1.18 5.45
N ASN A 93 13.07 0.55 6.54
CA ASN A 93 13.36 1.00 7.90
C ASN A 93 14.71 0.42 8.36
N TYR A 94 15.60 1.29 8.82
CA TYR A 94 16.93 0.94 9.33
C TYR A 94 16.98 0.94 10.86
N SER A 95 15.87 1.19 11.56
CA SER A 95 15.83 1.16 13.02
C SER A 95 16.34 -0.17 13.57
N LYS A 96 17.40 -0.13 14.38
CA LYS A 96 18.08 -1.31 14.94
C LYS A 96 17.13 -2.23 15.72
N SER A 97 16.15 -1.66 16.41
CA SER A 97 15.14 -2.41 17.18
C SER A 97 14.07 -3.10 16.33
N GLU A 98 13.96 -2.77 15.05
CA GLU A 98 12.90 -3.26 14.15
C GLU A 98 13.46 -3.98 12.91
N SER A 99 14.72 -4.44 12.97
CA SER A 99 15.42 -5.06 11.83
C SER A 99 14.72 -6.30 11.23
N SER A 100 14.10 -7.13 12.07
CA SER A 100 13.30 -8.28 11.63
C SER A 100 12.04 -7.83 10.86
N THR A 101 11.29 -6.88 11.41
CA THR A 101 10.10 -6.30 10.75
C THR A 101 10.49 -5.59 9.45
N ALA A 102 11.60 -4.85 9.43
CA ALA A 102 12.08 -4.17 8.25
C ALA A 102 12.39 -5.14 7.09
N ALA A 103 12.97 -6.31 7.39
CA ALA A 103 13.21 -7.35 6.40
C ALA A 103 11.91 -7.92 5.82
N GLU A 104 10.87 -8.09 6.64
CA GLU A 104 9.55 -8.54 6.22
C GLU A 104 8.79 -7.49 5.41
N GLU A 105 8.93 -6.21 5.75
CA GLU A 105 8.28 -5.08 5.08
C GLU A 105 8.92 -4.68 3.74
N LYS A 106 10.21 -4.98 3.54
CA LYS A 106 11.01 -4.60 2.35
C LYS A 106 10.30 -4.80 0.99
N PRO A 107 9.59 -5.90 0.69
CA PRO A 107 8.89 -6.06 -0.59
C PRO A 107 7.61 -5.23 -0.74
N TYR A 108 7.16 -4.56 0.33
CA TYR A 108 5.89 -3.83 0.38
C TYR A 108 6.05 -2.33 0.62
N VAL A 109 7.27 -1.81 0.78
CA VAL A 109 7.50 -0.35 0.88
C VAL A 109 7.28 0.31 -0.48
N ALA A 110 6.73 1.52 -0.47
CA ALA A 110 6.35 2.23 -1.70
C ALA A 110 7.46 3.16 -2.22
N TYR A 111 8.40 3.55 -1.36
CA TYR A 111 9.41 4.57 -1.64
C TYR A 111 10.81 4.10 -1.22
N THR A 112 11.79 4.88 -1.67
CA THR A 112 13.18 4.85 -1.23
C THR A 112 13.50 6.08 -0.39
N ALA A 113 14.55 6.02 0.43
CA ALA A 113 14.98 7.18 1.22
C ALA A 113 15.30 8.40 0.35
N LYS A 114 15.82 8.18 -0.86
CA LYS A 114 16.11 9.24 -1.83
C LYS A 114 14.82 9.88 -2.37
N GLU A 115 13.80 9.09 -2.68
CA GLU A 115 12.52 9.64 -3.12
C GLU A 115 11.86 10.48 -2.03
N LEU A 116 11.93 10.05 -0.76
CA LEU A 116 11.42 10.83 0.37
C LEU A 116 12.17 12.16 0.55
N GLU A 117 13.50 12.14 0.41
CA GLU A 117 14.32 13.36 0.41
C GLU A 117 13.91 14.31 -0.72
N GLU A 118 13.80 13.79 -1.94
CA GLU A 118 13.38 14.57 -3.11
C GLU A 118 11.97 15.15 -2.95
N MET A 119 11.06 14.45 -2.27
CA MET A 119 9.73 14.95 -1.96
C MET A 119 9.78 16.13 -0.99
N LEU A 120 10.54 16.01 0.09
CA LEU A 120 10.67 17.05 1.13
C LEU A 120 11.40 18.29 0.60
N VAL A 121 12.60 18.10 0.07
CA VAL A 121 13.44 19.19 -0.45
C VAL A 121 12.82 19.82 -1.69
N GLY A 122 12.32 19.00 -2.61
CA GLY A 122 11.71 19.45 -3.86
C GLY A 122 10.28 19.93 -3.74
N ARG A 123 9.65 19.82 -2.55
CA ARG A 123 8.25 20.18 -2.29
C ARG A 123 7.30 19.57 -3.33
N LYS A 124 7.56 18.30 -3.66
CA LYS A 124 6.86 17.54 -4.70
C LYS A 124 6.36 16.22 -4.12
N ASN A 125 5.32 15.65 -4.72
CA ASN A 125 4.83 14.33 -4.34
C ASN A 125 5.01 13.33 -5.48
N THR A 126 5.98 12.42 -5.34
CA THR A 126 6.34 11.41 -6.35
C THR A 126 5.29 10.30 -6.51
N THR A 127 4.30 10.23 -5.62
CA THR A 127 3.14 9.32 -5.72
C THR A 127 2.24 9.64 -6.91
N PHE A 128 2.27 10.88 -7.37
CA PHE A 128 1.43 11.37 -8.47
C PHE A 128 2.17 11.20 -9.79
N VAL A 129 2.25 9.95 -10.24
CA VAL A 129 2.80 9.59 -11.55
C VAL A 129 1.77 9.83 -12.65
N GLU A 130 2.22 10.40 -13.76
CA GLU A 130 1.39 10.62 -14.93
C GLU A 130 0.83 9.30 -15.50
N PRO A 131 -0.44 9.30 -15.95
CA PRO A 131 -1.04 8.11 -16.55
C PRO A 131 -0.38 7.75 -17.88
N GLN A 132 -0.02 6.48 -18.02
CA GLN A 132 0.46 5.91 -19.29
C GLN A 132 -0.69 5.35 -20.13
N GLY A 133 -0.60 5.57 -21.44
CA GLY A 133 -1.59 5.08 -22.41
C GLY A 133 -2.77 6.01 -22.65
N PHE A 134 -3.40 5.85 -23.83
CA PHE A 134 -4.45 6.73 -24.31
C PHE A 134 -5.69 6.75 -23.39
N LEU A 135 -6.18 5.58 -22.97
CA LEU A 135 -7.38 5.49 -22.13
C LEU A 135 -7.18 6.11 -20.75
N ALA A 136 -6.01 5.89 -20.14
CA ALA A 136 -5.70 6.46 -18.85
C ALA A 136 -5.61 7.98 -18.97
N ARG A 137 -4.90 8.51 -19.97
CA ARG A 137 -4.84 9.96 -20.23
C ARG A 137 -6.23 10.56 -20.45
N LEU A 138 -7.08 9.93 -21.26
CA LEU A 138 -8.46 10.39 -21.48
C LEU A 138 -9.28 10.44 -20.18
N LEU A 139 -9.20 9.40 -19.35
CA LEU A 139 -9.90 9.37 -18.06
C LEU A 139 -9.42 10.50 -17.14
N HIS A 140 -8.11 10.71 -17.07
CA HIS A 140 -7.52 11.76 -16.25
C HIS A 140 -7.78 13.16 -16.83
N SER A 141 -8.02 13.31 -18.14
CA SER A 141 -8.54 14.57 -18.71
C SER A 141 -9.99 14.85 -18.28
N LEU A 142 -10.82 13.81 -18.18
CA LEU A 142 -12.21 13.94 -17.73
C LEU A 142 -12.34 14.14 -16.21
N LEU A 143 -11.47 13.49 -15.44
CA LEU A 143 -11.42 13.50 -13.98
C LEU A 143 -10.00 13.83 -13.51
N PRO A 144 -9.53 15.10 -13.63
CA PRO A 144 -8.15 15.47 -13.31
C PRO A 144 -7.78 15.20 -11.85
N LYS A 145 -8.75 15.30 -10.94
CA LYS A 145 -8.54 14.98 -9.52
C LYS A 145 -8.20 13.51 -9.27
N LEU A 146 -8.46 12.61 -10.21
CA LEU A 146 -8.12 11.19 -10.08
C LEU A 146 -6.59 10.97 -9.95
N LEU A 147 -5.77 11.86 -10.49
CA LEU A 147 -4.32 11.80 -10.36
C LEU A 147 -3.88 11.82 -8.89
N PHE A 148 -4.63 12.49 -8.00
CA PHE A 148 -4.29 12.61 -6.59
C PHE A 148 -4.83 11.47 -5.73
N MET A 149 -5.52 10.50 -6.34
CA MET A 149 -6.07 9.35 -5.62
C MET A 149 -5.01 8.27 -5.39
N PRO A 150 -5.21 7.34 -4.44
CA PRO A 150 -4.35 6.17 -4.28
C PRO A 150 -4.49 5.23 -5.48
N TYR A 151 -3.42 4.51 -5.85
CA TYR A 151 -3.41 3.61 -7.02
C TYR A 151 -4.60 2.63 -7.06
N PRO A 152 -4.99 1.94 -5.97
CA PRO A 152 -6.13 1.04 -6.03
C PRO A 152 -7.47 1.70 -6.44
N ILE A 153 -7.68 2.97 -6.08
CA ILE A 153 -8.87 3.72 -6.49
C ILE A 153 -8.74 4.23 -7.93
N ARG A 154 -7.55 4.68 -8.36
CA ARG A 154 -7.26 5.01 -9.76
C ARG A 154 -7.54 3.81 -10.67
N ASN A 155 -7.02 2.65 -10.27
CA ASN A 155 -7.15 1.37 -10.94
C ASN A 155 -8.62 0.92 -11.03
N MET A 156 -9.39 1.08 -9.95
CA MET A 156 -10.83 0.81 -9.98
C MET A 156 -11.57 1.70 -10.98
N ALA A 157 -11.30 3.01 -10.99
CA ALA A 157 -11.90 3.94 -11.94
C ALA A 157 -11.48 3.64 -13.39
N GLN A 158 -10.21 3.32 -13.63
CA GLN A 158 -9.68 2.90 -14.93
C GLN A 158 -10.32 1.62 -15.45
N ARG A 159 -10.52 0.58 -14.60
CA ARG A 159 -11.23 -0.64 -15.02
C ARG A 159 -12.68 -0.35 -15.41
N LEU A 160 -13.38 0.46 -14.61
CA LEU A 160 -14.77 0.81 -14.89
C LEU A 160 -14.89 1.60 -16.19
N PHE A 161 -14.02 2.59 -16.39
CA PHE A 161 -13.97 3.40 -17.61
C PHE A 161 -13.57 2.56 -18.83
N GLY A 162 -12.56 1.70 -18.69
CA GLY A 162 -12.12 0.78 -19.73
C GLY A 162 -13.21 -0.21 -20.15
N ALA A 163 -14.04 -0.68 -19.22
CA ALA A 163 -15.19 -1.53 -19.54
C ALA A 163 -16.24 -0.80 -20.39
N TRP A 164 -16.52 0.46 -20.09
CA TRP A 164 -17.43 1.30 -20.89
C TRP A 164 -16.85 1.61 -22.28
N ILE A 165 -15.57 1.93 -22.38
CA ILE A 165 -14.93 2.17 -23.68
C ILE A 165 -14.90 0.90 -24.51
N SER A 166 -14.56 -0.24 -23.90
CA SER A 166 -14.57 -1.53 -24.59
C SER A 166 -15.98 -1.89 -25.07
N THR A 167 -17.01 -1.58 -24.27
CA THR A 167 -18.42 -1.72 -24.66
C THR A 167 -18.75 -0.82 -25.86
N LEU A 168 -18.37 0.46 -25.83
CA LEU A 168 -18.63 1.40 -26.92
C LEU A 168 -17.93 0.96 -28.22
N VAL A 169 -16.64 0.61 -28.14
CA VAL A 169 -15.86 0.12 -29.28
C VAL A 169 -16.48 -1.15 -29.86
N ALA A 170 -16.91 -2.09 -29.00
CA ALA A 170 -17.55 -3.32 -29.45
C ALA A 170 -18.91 -3.06 -30.13
N LEU A 171 -19.71 -2.11 -29.62
CA LEU A 171 -20.97 -1.70 -30.26
C LEU A 171 -20.72 -1.02 -31.62
N CYS A 172 -19.71 -0.16 -31.73
CA CYS A 172 -19.32 0.44 -33.01
C CYS A 172 -18.83 -0.63 -34.00
N ALA A 173 -17.95 -1.53 -33.57
CA ALA A 173 -17.46 -2.63 -34.39
C ALA A 173 -18.61 -3.54 -34.83
N TYR A 174 -19.55 -3.86 -33.94
CA TYR A 174 -20.75 -4.61 -34.27
C TYR A 174 -21.65 -3.88 -35.27
N GLY A 175 -21.78 -2.56 -35.17
CA GLY A 175 -22.49 -1.75 -36.17
C GLY A 175 -21.85 -1.82 -37.55
N LEU A 176 -20.51 -1.85 -37.64
CA LEU A 176 -19.79 -2.06 -38.91
C LEU A 176 -19.99 -3.47 -39.46
N VAL A 177 -19.92 -4.50 -38.61
CA VAL A 177 -20.23 -5.88 -38.99
C VAL A 177 -21.66 -5.99 -39.51
N ALA A 178 -22.63 -5.37 -38.82
CA ALA A 178 -24.02 -5.33 -39.25
C ALA A 178 -24.16 -4.65 -40.61
N PHE A 179 -23.49 -3.52 -40.83
CA PHE A 179 -23.50 -2.84 -42.12
C PHE A 179 -22.99 -3.75 -43.24
N ILE A 180 -21.87 -4.46 -43.05
CA ILE A 180 -21.31 -5.33 -44.10
C ILE A 180 -22.16 -6.57 -44.34
N SER A 181 -22.64 -7.21 -43.28
CA SER A 181 -23.46 -8.41 -43.37
C SER A 181 -24.84 -8.13 -43.97
N LEU A 182 -25.47 -7.02 -43.59
CA LEU A 182 -26.86 -6.70 -43.99
C LEU A 182 -26.95 -5.87 -45.27
N ALA A 183 -25.94 -5.09 -45.64
CA ALA A 183 -25.93 -4.35 -46.91
C ALA A 183 -25.55 -5.23 -48.12
N GLY A 184 -25.33 -6.53 -47.91
CA GLY A 184 -25.08 -7.51 -48.98
C GLY A 184 -23.61 -7.65 -49.40
N PHE A 185 -22.66 -6.94 -48.77
CA PHE A 185 -21.22 -7.08 -49.07
C PHE A 185 -20.67 -8.47 -48.74
N ALA A 186 -21.31 -9.18 -47.80
CA ALA A 186 -20.98 -10.56 -47.44
C ALA A 186 -21.80 -11.62 -48.23
N GLY A 187 -22.57 -11.20 -49.25
CA GLY A 187 -23.50 -12.07 -49.98
C GLY A 187 -24.79 -12.38 -49.21
N SER A 188 -25.69 -13.18 -49.79
CA SER A 188 -26.96 -13.58 -49.16
C SER A 188 -26.79 -14.38 -47.87
N ILE A 189 -25.67 -15.09 -47.73
CA ILE A 189 -25.30 -15.83 -46.51
C ILE A 189 -24.85 -14.89 -45.38
N GLY A 190 -24.45 -13.66 -45.70
CA GLY A 190 -24.06 -12.65 -44.73
C GLY A 190 -25.16 -12.30 -43.73
N GLU A 191 -26.40 -12.16 -44.21
CA GLU A 191 -27.58 -11.91 -43.39
C GLU A 191 -27.89 -13.09 -42.46
N LEU A 192 -27.72 -14.30 -42.97
CA LEU A 192 -27.99 -15.55 -42.26
C LEU A 192 -27.00 -15.81 -41.11
N ILE A 193 -25.74 -15.41 -41.26
CA ILE A 193 -24.69 -15.55 -40.22
C ILE A 193 -24.75 -14.42 -39.18
N PHE A 194 -25.43 -13.30 -39.47
CA PHE A 194 -25.45 -12.12 -38.61
C PHE A 194 -25.83 -12.38 -37.12
N PRO A 195 -26.80 -13.25 -36.79
CA PRO A 195 -27.11 -13.61 -35.40
C PRO A 195 -25.91 -14.19 -34.62
N VAL A 196 -24.97 -14.86 -35.29
CA VAL A 196 -23.74 -15.39 -34.66
C VAL A 196 -22.87 -14.25 -34.15
N TYR A 197 -22.70 -13.18 -34.93
CA TYR A 197 -21.94 -12.00 -34.50
C TYR A 197 -22.61 -11.30 -33.30
N SER A 198 -23.94 -11.34 -33.22
CA SER A 198 -24.69 -10.82 -32.08
C SER A 198 -24.38 -11.62 -30.81
N THR A 199 -24.36 -12.95 -30.91
CA THR A 199 -23.98 -13.83 -29.79
C THR A 199 -22.52 -13.61 -29.37
N LEU A 200 -21.61 -13.44 -30.34
CA LEU A 200 -20.20 -13.12 -30.06
C LEU A 200 -20.04 -11.79 -29.33
N LEU A 201 -20.80 -10.76 -29.73
CA LEU A 201 -20.84 -9.47 -29.03
C LEU A 201 -21.32 -9.65 -27.58
N MET A 202 -22.41 -10.40 -27.37
CA MET A 202 -22.95 -10.66 -26.03
C MET A 202 -21.92 -11.36 -25.12
N VAL A 203 -21.26 -12.41 -25.63
CA VAL A 203 -20.20 -13.12 -24.91
C VAL A 203 -19.02 -12.19 -24.61
N TYR A 204 -18.58 -11.40 -25.58
CA TYR A 204 -17.51 -10.42 -25.38
C TYR A 204 -17.86 -9.42 -24.27
N MET A 205 -19.04 -8.79 -24.34
CA MET A 205 -19.50 -7.84 -23.32
C MET A 205 -19.60 -8.49 -21.94
N LEU A 206 -20.15 -9.70 -21.85
CA LEU A 206 -20.21 -10.45 -20.59
C LEU A 206 -18.81 -10.66 -19.98
N LEU A 207 -17.83 -11.05 -20.80
CA LEU A 207 -16.45 -11.24 -20.36
C LEU A 207 -15.77 -9.91 -19.96
N THR A 208 -16.03 -8.83 -20.67
CA THR A 208 -15.55 -7.48 -20.33
C THR A 208 -16.03 -7.06 -18.94
N TRP A 209 -17.34 -7.16 -18.68
CA TRP A 209 -17.93 -6.78 -17.40
C TRP A 209 -17.56 -7.73 -16.26
N ARG A 210 -17.40 -9.03 -16.55
CA ARG A 210 -16.81 -9.99 -15.60
C ARG A 210 -15.37 -9.64 -15.23
N SER A 211 -14.57 -9.20 -16.18
CA SER A 211 -13.19 -8.77 -15.93
C SER A 211 -13.14 -7.50 -15.09
N ALA A 212 -14.02 -6.53 -15.37
CA ALA A 212 -14.14 -5.29 -14.59
C ALA A 212 -14.50 -5.56 -13.12
N GLY A 213 -15.28 -6.62 -12.85
CA GLY A 213 -15.66 -7.04 -11.51
C GLY A 213 -14.59 -7.80 -10.72
N LYS A 214 -13.39 -8.05 -11.27
CA LYS A 214 -12.29 -8.71 -10.54
C LYS A 214 -11.76 -7.81 -9.42
N ALA A 215 -11.34 -8.43 -8.31
CA ALA A 215 -10.71 -7.72 -7.21
C ALA A 215 -9.49 -6.90 -7.68
N ILE A 216 -9.35 -5.68 -7.13
CA ILE A 216 -8.21 -4.81 -7.40
C ILE A 216 -7.03 -5.31 -6.58
N SER A 217 -5.86 -5.43 -7.21
CA SER A 217 -4.61 -5.75 -6.53
C SER A 217 -4.27 -4.62 -5.57
N ARG A 218 -3.84 -4.98 -4.36
CA ARG A 218 -3.36 -4.03 -3.34
C ARG A 218 -1.84 -3.92 -3.33
N LYS A 219 -1.17 -4.63 -4.24
CA LYS A 219 0.27 -4.47 -4.47
C LYS A 219 0.51 -3.13 -5.18
N ALA A 220 1.78 -2.75 -5.29
CA ALA A 220 2.23 -1.57 -6.05
C ALA A 220 2.05 -1.73 -7.58
N GLU A 221 0.90 -2.23 -8.03
CA GLU A 221 0.48 -2.14 -9.42
C GLU A 221 0.11 -0.69 -9.70
N THR A 222 1.07 0.03 -10.27
CA THR A 222 0.94 1.44 -10.62
C THR A 222 0.04 1.67 -11.84
N GLU A 223 -0.21 0.62 -12.64
CA GLU A 223 -0.90 0.73 -13.92
C GLU A 223 -1.79 -0.49 -14.20
N ILE A 224 -2.84 -0.23 -14.98
CA ILE A 224 -3.67 -1.26 -15.60
C ILE A 224 -3.45 -1.18 -17.10
N GLU A 225 -3.30 -2.34 -17.73
CA GLU A 225 -3.16 -2.50 -19.17
C GLU A 225 -4.25 -1.70 -19.91
N SER A 226 -3.83 -0.72 -20.70
CA SER A 226 -4.73 0.12 -21.48
C SER A 226 -4.89 -0.43 -22.89
N LEU A 227 -6.08 -0.27 -23.48
CA LEU A 227 -6.32 -0.63 -24.88
C LEU A 227 -5.44 0.26 -25.77
N GLY A 228 -4.41 -0.32 -26.39
CA GLY A 228 -3.50 0.39 -27.29
C GLY A 228 -4.18 0.82 -28.60
N SER A 229 -3.67 1.88 -29.24
CA SER A 229 -4.15 2.36 -30.54
C SER A 229 -4.09 1.28 -31.63
N GLY A 230 -3.05 0.44 -31.62
CA GLY A 230 -2.94 -0.69 -32.54
C GLY A 230 -4.03 -1.75 -32.33
N ALA A 231 -4.51 -1.94 -31.10
CA ALA A 231 -5.62 -2.86 -30.82
C ALA A 231 -6.94 -2.31 -31.39
N LEU A 232 -7.18 -0.99 -31.28
CA LEU A 232 -8.35 -0.34 -31.87
C LEU A 232 -8.36 -0.47 -33.40
N VAL A 233 -7.25 -0.16 -34.06
CA VAL A 233 -7.12 -0.32 -35.52
C VAL A 233 -7.38 -1.77 -35.92
N LYS A 234 -6.81 -2.74 -35.20
CA LYS A 234 -7.05 -4.15 -35.46
C LYS A 234 -8.53 -4.53 -35.31
N ILE A 235 -9.21 -4.06 -34.25
CA ILE A 235 -10.63 -4.34 -34.04
C ILE A 235 -11.48 -3.78 -35.19
N ILE A 236 -11.23 -2.51 -35.59
CA ILE A 236 -11.98 -1.87 -36.67
C ILE A 236 -11.70 -2.56 -38.01
N SER A 237 -10.43 -2.77 -38.37
CA SER A 237 -10.06 -3.44 -39.62
C SER A 237 -10.63 -4.86 -39.69
N MET A 238 -10.56 -5.62 -38.59
CA MET A 238 -11.15 -6.96 -38.54
C MET A 238 -12.67 -6.92 -38.60
N SER A 239 -13.33 -5.95 -37.97
CA SER A 239 -14.79 -5.78 -38.07
C SER A 239 -15.27 -5.50 -39.50
N LEU A 240 -14.39 -4.94 -40.35
CA LEU A 240 -14.67 -4.70 -41.76
C LEU A 240 -14.35 -5.90 -42.66
N ILE A 241 -13.17 -6.50 -42.48
CA ILE A 241 -12.68 -7.55 -43.39
C ILE A 241 -13.29 -8.91 -43.05
N LEU A 242 -13.39 -9.24 -41.76
CA LEU A 242 -13.74 -10.59 -41.32
C LEU A 242 -15.17 -11.01 -41.74
N PRO A 243 -16.22 -10.18 -41.65
CA PRO A 243 -17.55 -10.58 -42.09
C PRO A 243 -17.63 -10.84 -43.59
N ALA A 244 -16.93 -10.03 -44.40
CA ALA A 244 -16.86 -10.22 -45.84
C ALA A 244 -16.13 -11.53 -46.21
N VAL A 245 -14.97 -11.78 -45.59
CA VAL A 245 -14.21 -13.02 -45.82
C VAL A 245 -15.00 -14.25 -45.38
N ILE A 246 -15.66 -14.21 -44.22
CA ILE A 246 -16.50 -15.31 -43.73
C ILE A 246 -17.69 -15.51 -44.67
N GLY A 247 -18.39 -14.47 -45.08
CA GLY A 247 -19.53 -14.56 -45.99
C GLY A 247 -19.16 -15.19 -47.34
N VAL A 248 -18.05 -14.75 -47.95
CA VAL A 248 -17.55 -15.31 -49.22
C VAL A 248 -17.11 -16.77 -49.05
N SER A 249 -16.39 -17.07 -47.96
CA SER A 249 -15.88 -18.43 -47.69
C SER A 249 -17.01 -19.41 -47.39
N ALA A 250 -18.02 -18.97 -46.63
CA ALA A 250 -19.22 -19.74 -46.35
C ALA A 250 -20.04 -19.98 -47.63
N SER A 251 -20.17 -18.97 -48.48
CA SER A 251 -20.83 -19.08 -49.79
C SER A 251 -20.13 -20.08 -50.71
N TRP A 252 -18.80 -20.03 -50.77
CA TRP A 252 -18.02 -21.01 -51.53
C TRP A 252 -18.21 -22.44 -51.00
N LEU A 253 -18.21 -22.63 -49.68
CA LEU A 253 -18.35 -23.94 -49.05
C LEU A 253 -19.77 -24.53 -49.22
N ILE A 254 -20.81 -23.70 -49.08
CA ILE A 254 -22.20 -24.11 -49.31
C ILE A 254 -22.41 -24.57 -50.76
N ASN A 255 -21.81 -23.85 -51.72
CA ASN A 255 -21.85 -24.23 -53.14
C ASN A 255 -21.16 -25.56 -53.41
N GLN A 256 -20.08 -25.90 -52.71
CA GLN A 256 -19.41 -27.20 -52.86
C GLN A 256 -20.22 -28.37 -52.30
N ILE A 257 -20.96 -28.13 -51.21
CA ILE A 257 -21.78 -29.16 -50.53
C ILE A 257 -23.18 -29.28 -51.18
N HIS A 258 -23.50 -28.45 -52.19
CA HIS A 258 -24.79 -28.42 -52.89
C HIS A 258 -25.99 -28.22 -51.95
N LEU A 259 -25.80 -27.50 -50.85
CA LEU A 259 -26.88 -27.15 -49.92
C LEU A 259 -27.62 -25.92 -50.46
N SER A 260 -28.95 -26.00 -50.51
CA SER A 260 -29.77 -24.85 -50.90
C SER A 260 -29.90 -23.87 -49.73
N PRO A 261 -30.01 -22.54 -50.00
CA PRO A 261 -30.28 -21.55 -48.95
C PRO A 261 -31.58 -21.80 -48.18
N GLU A 262 -32.58 -22.42 -48.82
CA GLU A 262 -33.88 -22.76 -48.23
C GLU A 262 -33.79 -23.89 -47.19
N GLU A 263 -32.93 -24.89 -47.44
CA GLU A 263 -32.64 -25.94 -46.46
C GLU A 263 -31.97 -25.34 -45.22
N ILE A 264 -31.05 -24.37 -45.40
CA ILE A 264 -30.36 -23.72 -44.28
C ILE A 264 -31.34 -22.88 -43.45
N SER A 265 -32.27 -22.15 -44.06
CA SER A 265 -33.29 -21.41 -43.31
C SER A 265 -34.20 -22.34 -42.51
N HIS A 266 -34.60 -23.48 -43.07
CA HIS A 266 -35.43 -24.45 -42.37
C HIS A 266 -34.69 -25.05 -41.16
N TRP A 267 -33.38 -25.31 -41.27
CA TRP A 267 -32.56 -25.74 -40.12
C TRP A 267 -32.44 -24.67 -39.04
N LEU A 268 -32.37 -23.39 -39.41
CA LEU A 268 -32.31 -22.28 -38.45
C LEU A 268 -33.63 -22.05 -37.72
N GLU A 269 -34.78 -22.25 -38.38
CA GLU A 269 -36.11 -22.11 -37.75
C GLU A 269 -36.34 -23.12 -36.63
N ILE A 270 -35.68 -24.29 -36.68
CA ILE A 270 -35.76 -25.32 -35.64
C ILE A 270 -34.93 -24.94 -34.40
N ILE A 271 -33.95 -24.03 -34.54
CA ILE A 271 -33.09 -23.60 -33.44
C ILE A 271 -33.83 -22.55 -32.59
N PRO A 272 -34.00 -22.78 -31.28
CA PRO A 272 -34.68 -21.82 -30.41
C PRO A 272 -33.98 -20.48 -30.38
N SER A 273 -34.74 -19.39 -30.35
CA SER A 273 -34.19 -18.03 -30.36
C SER A 273 -33.45 -17.73 -29.05
N PHE A 274 -32.16 -17.40 -29.14
CA PHE A 274 -31.32 -17.13 -27.97
C PHE A 274 -31.49 -15.73 -27.34
N TYR A 275 -32.54 -14.99 -27.70
CA TYR A 275 -32.91 -13.65 -27.17
C TYR A 275 -31.73 -12.68 -26.93
N VAL A 276 -30.74 -12.69 -27.82
CA VAL A 276 -29.45 -11.98 -27.65
C VAL A 276 -29.64 -10.48 -27.38
N GLY A 277 -30.59 -9.85 -28.08
CA GLY A 277 -30.89 -8.42 -27.88
C GLY A 277 -31.31 -8.10 -26.44
N ALA A 278 -32.12 -8.96 -25.82
CA ALA A 278 -32.53 -8.79 -24.42
C ALA A 278 -31.35 -8.90 -23.46
N TYR A 279 -30.41 -9.82 -23.72
CA TYR A 279 -29.18 -9.93 -22.94
C TYR A 279 -28.30 -8.70 -23.07
N LEU A 280 -28.10 -8.19 -24.29
CA LEU A 280 -27.30 -6.97 -24.50
C LEU A 280 -27.90 -5.78 -23.75
N ILE A 281 -29.22 -5.57 -23.87
CA ILE A 281 -29.93 -4.51 -23.14
C ILE A 281 -29.80 -4.72 -21.62
N GLY A 282 -29.98 -5.95 -21.15
CA GLY A 282 -29.83 -6.31 -19.73
C GLY A 282 -28.43 -6.03 -19.19
N ILE A 283 -27.38 -6.40 -19.93
CA ILE A 283 -25.98 -6.11 -19.57
C ILE A 283 -25.78 -4.59 -19.46
N LEU A 284 -26.22 -3.82 -20.46
CA LEU A 284 -26.07 -2.37 -20.47
C LEU A 284 -26.83 -1.69 -19.32
N ALA A 285 -28.06 -2.12 -19.05
CA ALA A 285 -28.89 -1.57 -17.98
C ALA A 285 -28.27 -1.84 -16.59
N VAL A 286 -27.87 -3.09 -16.32
CA VAL A 286 -27.24 -3.46 -15.04
C VAL A 286 -25.86 -2.81 -14.89
N ALA A 287 -25.09 -2.71 -15.98
CA ALA A 287 -23.82 -1.99 -16.00
C ALA A 287 -24.00 -0.50 -15.64
N ALA A 288 -24.99 0.18 -16.21
CA ALA A 288 -25.31 1.58 -15.92
C ALA A 288 -25.72 1.76 -14.44
N LEU A 289 -26.58 0.88 -13.93
CA LEU A 289 -27.02 0.91 -12.53
C LEU A 289 -25.85 0.73 -11.57
N CYS A 290 -25.03 -0.32 -11.76
CA CYS A 290 -23.88 -0.59 -10.92
C CYS A 290 -22.87 0.56 -10.99
N SER A 291 -22.55 1.02 -12.20
CA SER A 291 -21.62 2.15 -12.41
C SER A 291 -22.10 3.41 -11.69
N SER A 292 -23.39 3.70 -11.69
CA SER A 292 -23.96 4.86 -10.99
C SER A 292 -23.68 4.83 -9.49
N VAL A 293 -23.86 3.67 -8.85
CA VAL A 293 -23.54 3.47 -7.42
C VAL A 293 -22.04 3.68 -7.17
N LEU A 294 -21.17 3.13 -8.02
CA LEU A 294 -19.72 3.27 -7.89
C LEU A 294 -19.24 4.71 -8.11
N LEU A 295 -19.82 5.41 -9.10
CA LEU A 295 -19.49 6.80 -9.41
C LEU A 295 -19.90 7.75 -8.28
N ILE A 296 -20.98 7.48 -7.53
CA ILE A 296 -21.34 8.26 -6.34
C ILE A 296 -20.25 8.14 -5.27
N MET A 297 -19.76 6.93 -5.00
CA MET A 297 -18.67 6.72 -4.03
C MET A 297 -17.38 7.39 -4.48
N LEU A 298 -17.02 7.20 -5.76
CA LEU A 298 -15.83 7.82 -6.36
C LEU A 298 -15.92 9.35 -6.27
N LYS A 299 -17.04 9.96 -6.65
CA LYS A 299 -17.25 11.41 -6.59
C LYS A 299 -17.09 11.95 -5.17
N LYS A 300 -17.66 11.27 -4.17
CA LYS A 300 -17.50 11.67 -2.76
C LYS A 300 -16.05 11.61 -2.31
N ARG A 301 -15.33 10.57 -2.71
CA ARG A 301 -13.92 10.44 -2.39
C ARG A 301 -13.04 11.47 -3.11
N LEU A 302 -13.33 11.76 -4.39
CA LEU A 302 -12.65 12.80 -5.18
C LEU A 302 -12.86 14.22 -4.63
N ASN A 303 -14.03 14.48 -4.04
CA ASN A 303 -14.31 15.79 -3.43
C ASN A 303 -13.56 16.02 -2.13
N ALA A 304 -13.08 14.97 -1.46
CA ALA A 304 -12.31 15.04 -0.23
C ALA A 304 -10.79 15.09 -0.47
N ILE A 305 -10.35 15.26 -1.72
CA ILE A 305 -8.93 15.33 -2.05
C ILE A 305 -8.36 16.67 -1.62
N ILE A 306 -7.25 16.59 -0.90
CA ILE A 306 -6.30 17.67 -0.70
C ILE A 306 -4.98 17.16 -1.32
N SER A 307 -4.25 18.01 -2.04
CA SER A 307 -3.04 17.60 -2.77
C SER A 307 -1.88 18.56 -2.50
N ASN A 308 -1.78 19.02 -1.26
CA ASN A 308 -0.73 19.93 -0.84
C ASN A 308 0.61 19.18 -0.78
N ALA A 309 1.65 19.85 -1.24
CA ALA A 309 3.03 19.38 -1.22
C ALA A 309 3.90 20.37 -0.43
N GLU A 310 3.47 20.72 0.77
CA GLU A 310 4.09 21.78 1.57
C GLU A 310 4.96 21.24 2.71
N VAL A 311 6.02 21.98 3.01
CA VAL A 311 6.98 21.66 4.08
C VAL A 311 7.32 22.93 4.86
N SER A 312 7.63 22.76 6.14
CA SER A 312 8.29 23.79 6.97
C SER A 312 9.79 23.57 6.89
N GLU A 313 10.56 24.64 6.73
CA GLU A 313 12.00 24.59 6.47
C GLU A 313 12.74 25.58 7.38
N LEU A 314 13.74 25.07 8.10
CA LEU A 314 14.70 25.85 8.87
C LEU A 314 16.06 25.79 8.19
N ARG A 315 16.64 26.96 7.93
CA ARG A 315 18.03 27.08 7.46
C ARG A 315 18.68 28.27 8.14
N GLU A 316 19.58 27.99 9.07
CA GLU A 316 20.26 29.01 9.87
C GLU A 316 21.76 28.67 9.96
N ASN A 317 22.53 29.58 10.56
CA ASN A 317 23.92 29.33 10.94
C ASN A 317 24.06 29.67 12.42
N TRP A 318 24.53 28.71 13.21
CA TRP A 318 24.77 28.83 14.64
C TRP A 318 26.26 28.77 14.93
N GLN A 319 26.71 29.54 15.92
CA GLN A 319 28.10 29.54 16.39
C GLN A 319 28.08 29.17 17.86
N GLU A 320 28.48 27.95 18.17
CA GLU A 320 28.35 27.38 19.52
C GLU A 320 29.66 26.70 19.91
N SER A 321 30.01 26.79 21.20
CA SER A 321 31.25 26.19 21.73
C SER A 321 31.04 24.71 22.13
N VAL A 322 30.57 23.89 21.19
CA VAL A 322 30.23 22.47 21.41
C VAL A 322 30.89 21.60 20.34
N HIS A 323 31.37 20.41 20.74
CA HIS A 323 31.94 19.44 19.81
C HIS A 323 30.87 18.87 18.86
N PRO A 324 31.14 18.72 17.54
CA PRO A 324 30.11 18.31 16.57
C PRO A 324 29.38 16.99 16.90
N ASN A 325 30.07 16.01 17.48
CA ASN A 325 29.45 14.74 17.90
C ASN A 325 28.28 14.90 18.89
N GLU A 326 28.33 15.88 19.80
CA GLU A 326 27.26 16.11 20.76
C GLU A 326 25.96 16.55 20.06
N ILE A 327 26.05 17.24 18.93
CA ILE A 327 24.90 17.66 18.11
C ILE A 327 24.15 16.41 17.62
N PHE A 328 24.89 15.46 17.05
CA PHE A 328 24.32 14.25 16.45
C PHE A 328 23.76 13.29 17.51
N ILE A 329 24.47 13.13 18.63
CA ILE A 329 24.01 12.31 19.77
C ILE A 329 22.72 12.87 20.36
N ASN A 330 22.63 14.19 20.53
CA ASN A 330 21.44 14.83 21.08
C ASN A 330 20.21 14.66 20.18
N LEU A 331 20.41 14.88 18.88
CA LEU A 331 19.34 14.81 17.91
C LEU A 331 18.65 13.44 17.92
N ASP A 332 19.43 12.35 17.89
CA ASP A 332 18.88 10.99 17.86
C ASP A 332 18.36 10.55 19.24
N ASN A 333 19.13 10.77 20.31
CA ASN A 333 18.79 10.23 21.64
C ASN A 333 17.77 11.05 22.44
N LEU A 334 17.63 12.35 22.17
CA LEU A 334 16.74 13.24 22.93
C LEU A 334 15.64 13.80 22.04
N VAL A 335 16.00 14.52 20.98
CA VAL A 335 15.02 15.27 20.15
C VAL A 335 14.06 14.32 19.45
N MET A 336 14.58 13.29 18.77
CA MET A 336 13.73 12.30 18.10
C MET A 336 13.06 11.33 19.09
N ALA A 337 13.73 11.00 20.20
CA ALA A 337 13.17 10.11 21.23
C ALA A 337 11.94 10.71 21.93
N ASN A 338 11.93 12.03 22.20
CA ASN A 338 10.79 12.73 22.78
C ASN A 338 9.55 12.76 21.86
N ARG A 339 9.75 12.51 20.56
CA ARG A 339 8.68 12.50 19.54
C ARG A 339 8.09 11.11 19.30
N ARG A 340 8.52 10.09 20.05
CA ARG A 340 7.98 8.73 19.96
C ARG A 340 6.50 8.71 20.36
N TYR A 341 5.67 8.16 19.48
CA TYR A 341 4.26 7.94 19.78
C TYR A 341 4.07 6.58 20.46
N LYS A 342 3.38 6.56 21.61
CA LYS A 342 3.10 5.34 22.39
C LYS A 342 4.36 4.53 22.73
N GLU A 343 5.48 5.23 22.99
CA GLU A 343 6.78 4.64 23.30
C GLU A 343 7.34 3.72 22.20
N VAL A 344 6.73 3.72 21.00
CA VAL A 344 7.23 2.96 19.85
C VAL A 344 8.34 3.77 19.18
N PRO A 345 9.49 3.17 18.85
CA PRO A 345 10.58 3.83 18.13
C PRO A 345 10.09 4.47 16.82
N ASN A 346 10.71 5.58 16.43
CA ASN A 346 10.45 6.19 15.12
C ASN A 346 11.02 5.30 14.01
N ARG A 347 10.47 5.46 12.80
CA ARG A 347 10.95 4.77 11.61
C ARG A 347 12.12 5.53 11.04
N VAL A 348 13.22 4.85 10.77
CA VAL A 348 14.46 5.46 10.32
C VAL A 348 14.68 5.09 8.85
N TYR A 349 14.57 6.05 7.95
CA TYR A 349 14.77 5.83 6.50
C TYR A 349 16.19 6.11 6.04
N ARG A 350 16.91 6.95 6.79
CA ARG A 350 18.34 7.17 6.66
C ARG A 350 18.89 7.32 8.06
N GLU A 351 19.77 6.40 8.46
CA GLU A 351 20.45 6.48 9.75
C GLU A 351 21.36 7.71 9.77
N LEU A 352 21.50 8.30 10.95
CA LEU A 352 22.43 9.39 11.17
C LEU A 352 23.84 8.81 11.30
N ASP A 353 24.63 8.91 10.24
CA ASP A 353 26.05 8.52 10.23
C ASP A 353 26.92 9.80 10.11
N PRO A 354 27.40 10.35 11.24
CA PRO A 354 28.16 11.59 11.24
C PRO A 354 29.59 11.37 10.75
N GLU A 355 29.97 12.11 9.70
CA GLU A 355 31.33 12.13 9.16
C GLU A 355 32.09 13.31 9.74
N LEU A 356 33.24 13.02 10.38
CA LEU A 356 34.20 14.01 10.85
C LEU A 356 35.43 13.99 9.94
N HIS A 357 35.76 15.14 9.36
CA HIS A 357 36.95 15.33 8.55
C HIS A 357 37.91 16.26 9.26
N GLU A 358 38.81 15.67 10.05
CA GLU A 358 39.89 16.40 10.71
C GLU A 358 40.95 16.83 9.70
N GLN A 359 41.33 18.10 9.77
CA GLN A 359 42.48 18.68 9.10
C GLN A 359 43.62 18.86 10.12
N VAL A 360 44.82 19.16 9.63
CA VAL A 360 45.97 19.47 10.49
C VAL A 360 45.62 20.70 11.36
N ASP A 361 46.10 20.72 12.60
CA ASP A 361 45.96 21.84 13.56
C ASP A 361 44.59 22.00 14.26
N GLY A 362 43.89 20.88 14.51
CA GLY A 362 42.66 20.89 15.32
C GLY A 362 41.49 21.60 14.64
N LYS A 363 41.51 21.71 13.32
CA LYS A 363 40.40 22.23 12.52
C LYS A 363 39.80 21.08 11.74
N GLY A 364 38.50 21.13 11.48
CA GLY A 364 37.87 20.10 10.67
C GLY A 364 36.52 20.51 10.14
N GLY A 365 36.00 19.70 9.22
CA GLY A 365 34.63 19.75 8.76
C GLY A 365 33.82 18.61 9.38
N PHE A 366 32.51 18.79 9.46
CA PHE A 366 31.60 17.71 9.84
C PHE A 366 30.34 17.74 8.98
N LYS A 367 29.75 16.57 8.77
CA LYS A 367 28.50 16.41 8.04
C LYS A 367 27.70 15.24 8.61
N GLY A 368 26.40 15.41 8.74
CA GLY A 368 25.49 14.31 9.06
C GLY A 368 24.12 14.56 8.42
N GLU A 369 23.43 13.48 8.10
CA GLU A 369 22.13 13.51 7.44
C GLU A 369 21.24 12.38 7.95
N MET A 370 19.95 12.63 8.09
CA MET A 370 18.98 11.65 8.53
C MET A 370 17.58 11.93 7.97
N ILE A 371 16.80 10.87 7.84
CA ILE A 371 15.38 10.93 7.53
C ILE A 371 14.68 10.01 8.53
N GLN A 372 13.76 10.58 9.31
CA GLN A 372 12.95 9.82 10.26
C GLN A 372 11.46 10.16 10.11
N GLU A 373 10.61 9.18 10.41
CA GLU A 373 9.17 9.35 10.51
C GLU A 373 8.68 8.95 11.90
N VAL A 374 7.93 9.85 12.53
CA VAL A 374 7.21 9.54 13.77
C VAL A 374 6.12 8.50 13.49
N GLN A 375 5.90 7.58 14.43
CA GLN A 375 4.97 6.48 14.20
C GLN A 375 3.57 6.95 13.74
N PRO A 376 3.01 6.34 12.67
CA PRO A 376 1.77 6.81 12.06
C PRO A 376 0.56 6.66 12.97
N LYS A 377 -0.24 7.73 13.05
CA LYS A 377 -1.49 7.80 13.81
C LYS A 377 -2.66 7.62 12.88
N VAL A 378 -3.68 6.87 13.29
CA VAL A 378 -4.89 6.67 12.48
C VAL A 378 -5.63 8.00 12.29
N LYS A 379 -5.90 8.35 11.04
CA LYS A 379 -6.70 9.52 10.67
C LYS A 379 -8.07 9.06 10.14
N PRO A 380 -9.18 9.37 10.83
CA PRO A 380 -10.52 9.02 10.35
C PRO A 380 -10.81 9.68 8.99
N LEU A 381 -11.31 8.89 8.04
CA LEU A 381 -11.72 9.36 6.71
C LEU A 381 -13.23 9.65 6.71
N GLU A 382 -13.59 10.92 6.89
CA GLU A 382 -14.99 11.35 6.99
C GLU A 382 -15.58 11.80 5.64
N LEU A 383 -16.15 10.85 4.88
CA LEU A 383 -16.74 11.12 3.56
C LEU A 383 -18.25 11.42 3.59
N GLY A 384 -18.81 11.53 4.80
CA GLY A 384 -20.21 11.85 5.07
C GLY A 384 -21.20 10.67 4.90
N ASN A 385 -22.43 10.90 5.35
CA ASN A 385 -23.47 9.86 5.45
C ASN A 385 -23.87 9.24 4.10
N MET A 386 -23.86 10.04 3.02
CA MET A 386 -24.20 9.53 1.69
C MET A 386 -23.21 8.46 1.24
N PHE A 387 -21.91 8.69 1.41
CA PHE A 387 -20.88 7.71 1.07
C PHE A 387 -21.06 6.41 1.86
N SER A 388 -21.26 6.52 3.19
CA SER A 388 -21.46 5.36 4.06
C SER A 388 -22.68 4.53 3.65
N LYS A 389 -23.80 5.17 3.29
CA LYS A 389 -25.00 4.50 2.79
C LYS A 389 -24.76 3.86 1.43
N THR A 390 -24.17 4.58 0.46
CA THR A 390 -23.88 4.03 -0.87
C THR A 390 -22.92 2.84 -0.80
N ARG A 391 -21.90 2.90 0.06
CA ARG A 391 -20.96 1.80 0.31
C ARG A 391 -21.68 0.56 0.87
N LEU A 392 -22.62 0.76 1.80
CA LEU A 392 -23.44 -0.33 2.33
C LEU A 392 -24.41 -0.89 1.26
N ILE A 393 -25.04 -0.04 0.44
CA ILE A 393 -25.91 -0.47 -0.66
C ILE A 393 -25.12 -1.32 -1.66
N ALA A 394 -23.91 -0.90 -2.05
CA ALA A 394 -23.06 -1.67 -2.95
C ALA A 394 -22.72 -3.04 -2.35
N LEU A 395 -22.33 -3.09 -1.07
CA LEU A 395 -22.02 -4.33 -0.36
C LEU A 395 -23.23 -5.28 -0.30
N VAL A 396 -24.38 -4.81 0.14
CA VAL A 396 -25.59 -5.63 0.31
C VAL A 396 -26.11 -6.09 -1.05
N SER A 397 -26.19 -5.19 -2.03
CA SER A 397 -26.66 -5.52 -3.38
C SER A 397 -25.74 -6.54 -4.05
N GLY A 398 -24.42 -6.39 -3.93
CA GLY A 398 -23.46 -7.36 -4.46
C GLY A 398 -23.62 -8.75 -3.83
N ASN A 399 -23.79 -8.82 -2.51
CA ASN A 399 -24.01 -10.10 -1.83
C ASN A 399 -25.38 -10.73 -2.16
N ALA A 400 -26.43 -9.92 -2.29
CA ALA A 400 -27.75 -10.39 -2.73
C ALA A 400 -27.70 -10.96 -4.15
N LEU A 401 -27.01 -10.28 -5.08
CA LEU A 401 -26.82 -10.79 -6.44
C LEU A 401 -26.05 -12.11 -6.47
N TYR A 402 -25.07 -12.31 -5.59
CA TYR A 402 -24.42 -13.63 -5.47
C TYR A 402 -25.38 -14.73 -5.02
N VAL A 403 -26.31 -14.44 -4.09
CA VAL A 403 -27.35 -15.41 -3.70
C VAL A 403 -28.27 -15.71 -4.88
N ILE A 404 -28.71 -14.69 -5.60
CA ILE A 404 -29.56 -14.84 -6.79
C ILE A 404 -28.83 -15.69 -7.85
N ALA A 405 -27.55 -15.43 -8.11
CA ALA A 405 -26.75 -16.24 -9.02
C ALA A 405 -26.63 -17.71 -8.57
N SER A 406 -26.55 -17.98 -7.26
CA SER A 406 -26.59 -19.34 -6.72
C SER A 406 -27.94 -20.01 -6.93
N ILE A 407 -29.05 -19.28 -6.82
CA ILE A 407 -30.39 -19.79 -7.14
C ILE A 407 -30.49 -20.14 -8.63
N PHE A 408 -29.99 -19.30 -9.54
CA PHE A 408 -29.92 -19.64 -10.96
C PHE A 408 -29.03 -20.86 -11.23
N SER A 409 -27.96 -21.07 -10.46
CA SER A 409 -27.15 -22.30 -10.55
C SER A 409 -27.93 -23.54 -10.12
N VAL A 410 -28.84 -23.43 -9.15
CA VAL A 410 -29.75 -24.52 -8.74
C VAL A 410 -30.74 -24.83 -9.87
N PHE A 411 -31.38 -23.81 -10.45
CA PHE A 411 -32.29 -24.01 -11.60
C PHE A 411 -31.56 -24.59 -12.81
N PHE A 412 -30.34 -24.14 -13.08
CA PHE A 412 -29.52 -24.71 -14.14
C PHE A 412 -29.26 -26.19 -13.92
N ALA A 413 -28.96 -26.62 -12.68
CA ALA A 413 -28.78 -28.03 -12.34
C ALA A 413 -30.01 -28.88 -12.66
N PHE A 414 -31.22 -28.40 -12.32
CA PHE A 414 -32.46 -29.08 -12.68
C PHE A 414 -32.67 -29.14 -14.19
N SER A 415 -32.45 -28.03 -14.91
CA SER A 415 -32.60 -28.06 -16.38
C SER A 415 -31.61 -29.02 -17.06
N LEU A 416 -30.40 -29.19 -16.51
CA LEU A 416 -29.45 -30.17 -17.04
C LEU A 416 -29.92 -31.62 -16.86
N ILE A 417 -30.71 -31.88 -15.82
CA ILE A 417 -31.37 -33.18 -15.64
C ILE A 417 -32.41 -33.38 -16.74
N ASP A 418 -33.22 -32.35 -17.03
CA ASP A 418 -34.22 -32.42 -18.10
C ASP A 418 -33.56 -32.67 -19.47
N VAL A 419 -32.44 -31.97 -19.76
CA VAL A 419 -31.61 -32.21 -20.96
C VAL A 419 -31.11 -33.66 -21.00
N TYR A 420 -30.60 -34.17 -19.87
CA TYR A 420 -30.10 -35.55 -19.79
C TYR A 420 -31.21 -36.57 -20.03
N GLN A 421 -32.35 -36.42 -19.36
CA GLN A 421 -33.48 -37.35 -19.47
C GLN A 421 -34.00 -37.38 -20.91
N GLN A 422 -34.22 -36.21 -21.51
CA GLN A 422 -34.66 -36.11 -22.90
C GLN A 422 -33.63 -36.71 -23.87
N GLY A 423 -32.33 -36.41 -23.68
CA GLY A 423 -31.24 -36.97 -24.48
C GLY A 423 -31.14 -38.50 -24.36
N SER A 424 -31.35 -39.05 -23.16
CA SER A 424 -31.34 -40.49 -22.92
C SER A 424 -32.50 -41.18 -23.64
N ALA A 425 -33.70 -40.59 -23.61
CA ALA A 425 -34.88 -41.09 -24.32
C ALA A 425 -34.68 -41.08 -25.86
N LEU A 426 -34.02 -40.05 -26.38
CA LEU A 426 -33.68 -39.92 -27.81
C LEU A 426 -32.64 -40.94 -28.26
N SER A 427 -31.63 -41.24 -27.42
CA SER A 427 -30.57 -42.20 -27.78
C SER A 427 -31.11 -43.63 -27.96
N GLY A 428 -32.15 -44.01 -27.21
CA GLY A 428 -32.87 -45.27 -27.44
C GLY A 428 -33.65 -45.33 -28.77
N ALA A 429 -33.97 -44.17 -29.37
CA ALA A 429 -34.80 -44.02 -30.56
C ALA A 429 -34.01 -43.58 -31.82
N LEU A 430 -32.68 -43.66 -31.79
CA LEU A 430 -31.73 -43.12 -32.79
C LEU A 430 -32.02 -43.47 -34.26
N LYS A 431 -32.78 -44.54 -34.54
CA LYS A 431 -33.16 -44.94 -35.91
C LYS A 431 -34.39 -44.21 -36.47
N ASN A 432 -35.25 -43.62 -35.62
CA ASN A 432 -36.54 -43.00 -36.00
C ASN A 432 -36.75 -41.65 -35.29
N LEU A 433 -35.74 -40.78 -35.30
CA LEU A 433 -35.85 -39.44 -34.72
C LEU A 433 -36.80 -38.58 -35.55
N SER A 434 -37.90 -38.13 -34.94
CA SER A 434 -38.83 -37.20 -35.57
C SER A 434 -38.43 -35.74 -35.34
N LEU A 435 -38.75 -34.86 -36.28
CA LEU A 435 -38.45 -33.43 -36.18
C LEU A 435 -38.96 -32.76 -34.88
N PRO A 436 -40.20 -33.06 -34.39
CA PRO A 436 -40.68 -32.49 -33.12
C PRO A 436 -39.86 -32.92 -31.90
N GLN A 437 -39.29 -34.14 -31.92
CA GLN A 437 -38.46 -34.64 -30.84
C GLN A 437 -37.09 -33.93 -30.79
N ILE A 438 -36.54 -33.59 -31.95
CA ILE A 438 -35.30 -32.78 -32.07
C ILE A 438 -35.56 -31.35 -31.58
N GLN A 439 -36.67 -30.74 -31.99
CA GLN A 439 -37.03 -29.39 -31.55
C GLN A 439 -37.21 -29.32 -30.03
N THR A 440 -37.92 -30.28 -29.42
CA THR A 440 -38.10 -30.34 -27.96
C THR A 440 -36.75 -30.44 -27.23
N MET A 441 -35.79 -31.22 -27.75
CA MET A 441 -34.45 -31.31 -27.16
C MET A 441 -33.71 -29.98 -27.23
N LEU A 442 -33.81 -29.27 -28.35
CA LEU A 442 -33.18 -27.97 -28.52
C LEU A 442 -33.81 -26.93 -27.59
N ASP A 443 -35.13 -26.93 -27.43
CA ASP A 443 -35.86 -26.02 -26.52
C ASP A 443 -35.38 -26.18 -25.07
N ILE A 444 -35.33 -27.42 -24.57
CA ILE A 444 -34.86 -27.71 -23.21
C ILE A 444 -33.39 -27.30 -23.04
N THR A 445 -32.56 -27.60 -24.05
CA THR A 445 -31.13 -27.21 -24.05
C THR A 445 -30.96 -25.68 -24.05
N ALA A 446 -31.81 -24.96 -24.79
CA ALA A 446 -31.81 -23.50 -24.81
C ALA A 446 -32.19 -22.91 -23.45
N VAL A 447 -33.20 -23.47 -22.76
CA VAL A 447 -33.55 -23.08 -21.39
C VAL A 447 -32.34 -23.26 -20.45
N SER A 448 -31.64 -24.39 -20.52
CA SER A 448 -30.41 -24.60 -19.74
C SER A 448 -29.35 -23.55 -20.03
N LEU A 449 -29.10 -23.24 -21.31
CA LEU A 449 -28.14 -22.22 -21.71
C LEU A 449 -28.53 -20.83 -21.19
N HIS A 450 -29.82 -20.47 -21.24
CA HIS A 450 -30.35 -19.22 -20.70
C HIS A 450 -30.10 -19.09 -19.19
N LEU A 451 -30.40 -20.14 -18.41
CA LEU A 451 -30.18 -20.16 -16.96
C LEU A 451 -28.69 -20.01 -16.62
N PHE A 452 -27.81 -20.69 -17.38
CA PHE A 452 -26.37 -20.57 -17.22
C PHE A 452 -25.87 -19.15 -17.48
N VAL A 453 -26.28 -18.54 -18.60
CA VAL A 453 -25.83 -17.19 -18.98
C VAL A 453 -26.35 -16.14 -18.00
N ILE A 454 -27.61 -16.23 -17.56
CA ILE A 454 -28.17 -15.32 -16.54
C ILE A 454 -27.39 -15.45 -15.24
N GLY A 455 -27.10 -16.68 -14.78
CA GLY A 455 -26.32 -16.92 -13.58
C GLY A 455 -24.92 -16.29 -13.63
N ILE A 456 -24.22 -16.41 -14.76
CA ILE A 456 -22.89 -15.78 -14.95
C ILE A 456 -22.98 -14.26 -15.01
N LEU A 457 -23.98 -13.71 -15.69
CA LEU A 457 -24.21 -12.27 -15.80
C LEU A 457 -24.42 -11.66 -14.42
N ILE A 458 -25.35 -12.20 -13.64
CA ILE A 458 -25.66 -11.72 -12.29
C ILE A 458 -24.43 -11.82 -11.40
N ARG A 459 -23.70 -12.94 -11.46
CA ARG A 459 -22.47 -13.14 -10.68
C ARG A 459 -21.37 -12.13 -11.03
N SER A 460 -21.28 -11.71 -12.29
CA SER A 460 -20.28 -10.74 -12.75
C SER A 460 -20.49 -9.37 -12.11
N PHE A 461 -21.74 -8.89 -12.09
CA PHE A 461 -22.09 -7.63 -11.43
C PHE A 461 -22.10 -7.72 -9.90
N ALA A 462 -22.41 -8.90 -9.34
CA ALA A 462 -22.23 -9.17 -7.92
C ALA A 462 -20.78 -8.92 -7.48
N GLY A 463 -19.82 -9.44 -8.26
CA GLY A 463 -18.39 -9.21 -8.03
C GLY A 463 -17.96 -7.77 -8.17
N LEU A 464 -18.46 -7.05 -9.19
CA LEU A 464 -18.20 -5.62 -9.37
C LEU A 464 -18.60 -4.81 -8.13
N LEU A 465 -19.83 -4.97 -7.65
CA LEU A 465 -20.32 -4.23 -6.48
C LEU A 465 -19.60 -4.63 -5.19
N SER A 466 -19.43 -5.92 -4.92
CA SER A 466 -18.83 -6.40 -3.66
C SER A 466 -17.35 -6.02 -3.56
N ASN A 467 -16.59 -6.18 -4.65
CA ASN A 467 -15.15 -5.95 -4.64
C ASN A 467 -14.81 -4.46 -4.57
N THR A 468 -15.61 -3.60 -5.21
CA THR A 468 -15.45 -2.15 -5.07
C THR A 468 -15.90 -1.66 -3.69
N ALA A 469 -16.97 -2.21 -3.12
CA ALA A 469 -17.35 -1.90 -1.74
C ALA A 469 -16.23 -2.27 -0.76
N HIS A 470 -15.65 -3.47 -0.92
CA HIS A 470 -14.52 -3.94 -0.12
C HIS A 470 -13.31 -2.98 -0.21
N LEU A 471 -12.98 -2.49 -1.42
CA LEU A 471 -11.90 -1.52 -1.61
C LEU A 471 -12.08 -0.27 -0.73
N PHE A 472 -13.31 0.25 -0.65
CA PHE A 472 -13.63 1.42 0.17
C PHE A 472 -13.80 1.12 1.66
N PHE A 473 -13.99 -0.14 2.07
CA PHE A 473 -13.87 -0.55 3.48
C PHE A 473 -12.40 -0.74 3.89
N ALA A 474 -11.56 -1.16 2.95
CA ALA A 474 -10.14 -1.43 3.18
C ALA A 474 -9.27 -0.16 3.28
N GLU A 475 -9.67 0.95 2.66
CA GLU A 475 -8.93 2.21 2.71
C GLU A 475 -8.82 2.73 4.16
N MET A 476 -7.59 2.88 4.65
CA MET A 476 -7.27 3.52 5.92
C MET A 476 -6.22 4.60 5.75
N GLN A 477 -6.44 5.74 6.39
CA GLN A 477 -5.52 6.87 6.38
C GLN A 477 -4.76 7.00 7.69
N PHE A 478 -3.54 7.49 7.58
CA PHE A 478 -2.62 7.71 8.67
C PHE A 478 -1.97 9.08 8.55
N GLU A 479 -1.73 9.71 9.68
CA GLU A 479 -1.02 10.97 9.81
C GLU A 479 0.28 10.74 10.58
N SER A 480 1.39 11.23 10.06
CA SER A 480 2.71 11.13 10.68
C SER A 480 3.55 12.36 10.40
N MET A 481 4.61 12.54 11.18
CA MET A 481 5.61 13.57 10.94
C MET A 481 6.79 12.97 10.20
N LEU A 482 7.10 13.51 9.03
CA LEU A 482 8.31 13.16 8.28
C LEU A 482 9.33 14.28 8.45
N ILE A 483 10.51 13.93 8.94
CA ILE A 483 11.57 14.85 9.33
C ILE A 483 12.81 14.51 8.52
N TYR A 484 13.30 15.49 7.79
CA TYR A 484 14.63 15.48 7.18
C TYR A 484 15.53 16.43 7.94
N PHE A 485 16.70 15.95 8.32
CA PHE A 485 17.71 16.77 8.95
C PHE A 485 19.04 16.54 8.24
N LYS A 486 19.68 17.64 7.88
CA LYS A 486 21.06 17.67 7.42
C LYS A 486 21.79 18.74 8.22
N CYS A 487 22.98 18.42 8.70
CA CYS A 487 23.82 19.39 9.37
C CYS A 487 25.23 19.31 8.82
N GLU A 488 25.76 20.47 8.44
CA GLU A 488 27.13 20.60 7.96
C GLU A 488 27.79 21.81 8.62
N GLY A 489 29.10 21.75 8.77
CA GLY A 489 29.80 22.81 9.48
C GLY A 489 31.30 22.58 9.58
N THR A 490 31.95 23.49 10.28
CA THR A 490 33.38 23.39 10.63
C THR A 490 33.56 23.57 12.11
N PHE A 491 34.59 22.93 12.65
CA PHE A 491 35.00 23.11 14.03
C PHE A 491 36.47 23.48 14.12
N THR A 492 36.82 24.21 15.17
CA THR A 492 38.19 24.58 15.52
C THR A 492 38.41 24.35 16.99
N GLU A 493 39.38 23.51 17.32
CA GLU A 493 39.83 23.24 18.67
C GLU A 493 40.95 24.21 19.02
N SER A 494 40.79 24.91 20.14
CA SER A 494 41.80 25.81 20.69
C SER A 494 42.21 25.30 22.06
N LYS A 495 43.48 24.96 22.22
CA LYS A 495 44.04 24.56 23.52
C LYS A 495 44.37 25.81 24.32
N ILE A 496 43.65 26.01 25.42
CA ILE A 496 43.94 27.08 26.37
C ILE A 496 44.71 26.44 27.53
N SER A 497 46.00 26.76 27.62
CA SER A 497 46.84 26.38 28.77
C SER A 497 46.88 27.55 29.75
N THR A 498 46.37 27.33 30.97
CA THR A 498 46.49 28.28 32.09
C THR A 498 47.45 27.71 33.13
N GLY A 499 48.38 28.53 33.62
CA GLY A 499 49.34 28.13 34.68
C GLY A 499 50.79 27.96 34.25
N THR A 500 51.23 28.46 33.10
CA THR A 500 52.64 28.38 32.66
C THR A 500 53.53 29.46 33.30
N GLY A 501 53.58 29.52 34.62
CA GLY A 501 54.65 30.23 35.33
C GLY A 501 55.94 29.39 35.35
N ILE A 502 57.11 30.03 35.29
CA ILE A 502 58.44 29.37 35.35
C ILE A 502 58.61 28.44 36.58
N HIS A 503 57.76 28.58 37.59
CA HIS A 503 57.82 27.84 38.86
C HIS A 503 56.50 27.10 39.21
N ASP A 504 55.56 26.99 38.28
CA ASP A 504 54.27 26.36 38.53
C ASP A 504 54.26 24.93 37.95
N SER A 505 54.06 23.92 38.80
CA SER A 505 53.98 22.51 38.42
C SER A 505 52.56 22.08 38.02
N THR A 506 51.56 22.95 38.17
CA THR A 506 50.17 22.67 37.87
C THR A 506 49.75 23.31 36.54
N ARG A 507 49.86 22.53 35.45
CA ARG A 507 49.36 22.91 34.14
C ARG A 507 47.91 22.44 33.97
N SER A 508 46.98 23.38 33.89
CA SER A 508 45.60 23.08 33.47
C SER A 508 45.47 23.35 31.97
N GLU A 509 45.23 22.31 31.19
CA GLU A 509 44.92 22.40 29.76
C GLU A 509 43.44 22.14 29.55
N ASN A 510 42.72 23.12 29.00
CA ASN A 510 41.36 22.93 28.52
C ASN A 510 41.33 23.08 27.00
N VAL A 511 40.61 22.18 26.34
CA VAL A 511 40.36 22.24 24.89
C VAL A 511 39.00 22.89 24.68
N LEU A 512 39.00 24.10 24.13
CA LEU A 512 37.79 24.78 23.72
C LEU A 512 37.50 24.45 22.26
N VAL A 513 36.37 23.82 21.98
CA VAL A 513 35.92 23.54 20.61
C VAL A 513 34.89 24.59 20.21
N ARG A 514 35.17 25.34 19.15
CA ARG A 514 34.19 26.24 18.53
C ARG A 514 33.69 25.63 17.24
N SER A 515 32.38 25.55 17.08
CA SER A 515 31.75 24.96 15.90
C SER A 515 30.85 25.98 15.22
N SER A 516 31.00 26.12 13.90
CA SER A 516 30.01 26.78 13.04
C SER A 516 29.10 25.71 12.49
N ILE A 517 27.83 25.77 12.85
CA ILE A 517 26.83 24.73 12.61
C ILE A 517 25.79 25.29 11.63
N THR A 518 25.61 24.64 10.49
CA THR A 518 24.58 24.99 9.51
C THR A 518 23.53 23.88 9.45
N PRO A 519 22.51 23.93 10.33
CA PRO A 519 21.41 22.97 10.28
C PRO A 519 20.45 23.30 9.13
N TRP A 520 20.02 22.25 8.45
CA TRP A 520 18.93 22.27 7.50
C TRP A 520 17.89 21.24 7.93
N VAL A 521 16.76 21.74 8.42
CA VAL A 521 15.68 20.89 8.94
C VAL A 521 14.45 21.12 8.10
N ILE A 522 13.89 20.04 7.55
CA ILE A 522 12.64 20.07 6.82
C ILE A 522 11.65 19.15 7.54
N VAL A 523 10.50 19.71 7.86
CA VAL A 523 9.43 19.00 8.57
C VAL A 523 8.17 19.06 7.73
N SER A 524 7.52 17.92 7.57
CA SER A 524 6.21 17.85 6.92
C SER A 524 5.30 16.89 7.64
N ARG A 525 4.09 17.35 7.92
CA ARG A 525 3.00 16.51 8.39
C ARG A 525 2.38 15.83 7.19
N ILE A 526 2.62 14.52 7.07
CA ILE A 526 2.17 13.74 5.93
C ILE A 526 0.86 13.03 6.24
N VAL A 527 -0.05 13.00 5.26
CA VAL A 527 -1.22 12.12 5.27
C VAL A 527 -0.97 11.02 4.26
N SER A 528 -0.98 9.79 4.75
CA SER A 528 -0.71 8.61 3.96
C SER A 528 -1.87 7.64 4.02
N THR A 529 -1.99 6.75 3.03
CA THR A 529 -3.05 5.75 2.98
C THR A 529 -2.50 4.37 2.66
N THR A 530 -3.11 3.34 3.24
CA THR A 530 -2.89 1.94 2.85
C THR A 530 -4.24 1.22 2.76
N PHE A 531 -4.26 0.05 2.13
CA PHE A 531 -5.47 -0.75 1.96
C PHE A 531 -5.34 -2.04 2.76
N ALA A 532 -6.13 -2.17 3.81
CA ALA A 532 -6.12 -3.36 4.64
C ALA A 532 -6.65 -4.61 3.94
N SER A 533 -6.32 -5.76 4.50
CA SER A 533 -6.98 -7.03 4.19
C SER A 533 -7.67 -7.60 5.41
N THR A 534 -8.59 -8.52 5.16
CA THR A 534 -8.99 -9.54 6.12
C THR A 534 -7.94 -10.65 6.10
N GLY A 535 -7.37 -11.05 7.23
CA GLY A 535 -6.44 -12.19 7.29
C GLY A 535 -5.17 -11.92 8.09
N MET A 536 -4.11 -12.56 7.60
CA MET A 536 -2.76 -12.49 8.17
C MET A 536 -2.01 -11.20 7.83
N ARG A 537 -2.47 -10.43 6.82
CA ARG A 537 -1.77 -9.24 6.29
C ARG A 537 -2.55 -7.97 6.55
N ASN A 538 -2.60 -7.56 7.82
CA ASN A 538 -3.36 -6.40 8.25
C ASN A 538 -2.45 -5.16 8.22
N LEU A 539 -2.77 -4.18 7.38
CA LEU A 539 -1.98 -2.96 7.19
C LEU A 539 -0.54 -3.17 6.68
N GLU A 540 -0.27 -4.30 6.04
CA GLU A 540 1.04 -4.69 5.48
C GLU A 540 1.22 -4.31 4.00
N PHE A 541 0.26 -3.61 3.41
CA PHE A 541 0.31 -3.20 2.02
C PHE A 541 1.00 -1.85 1.88
N PRO A 542 1.56 -1.56 0.68
CA PRO A 542 2.22 -0.29 0.41
C PRO A 542 1.40 0.91 0.86
N ARG A 543 2.08 1.82 1.57
CA ARG A 543 1.50 3.04 2.10
C ARG A 543 1.90 4.21 1.21
N TYR A 544 0.91 4.96 0.72
CA TYR A 544 1.10 6.04 -0.24
C TYR A 544 0.87 7.40 0.41
N ILE A 545 1.78 8.35 0.22
CA ILE A 545 1.68 9.73 0.68
C ILE A 545 0.72 10.48 -0.25
N LEU A 546 -0.39 10.97 0.30
CA LEU A 546 -1.38 11.75 -0.45
C LEU A 546 -1.22 13.26 -0.23
N GLU A 547 -0.83 13.65 0.98
CA GLU A 547 -0.77 15.05 1.38
C GLU A 547 0.49 15.31 2.19
N MET A 548 1.06 16.50 2.02
CA MET A 548 2.17 17.02 2.80
C MET A 548 1.80 18.44 3.23
N HIS A 549 1.79 18.68 4.54
CA HIS A 549 1.41 19.95 5.15
C HIS A 549 2.58 20.53 5.94
N LYS A 550 2.65 21.86 5.99
CA LYS A 550 3.58 22.55 6.88
C LYS A 550 3.28 22.24 8.33
N ASP A 551 4.32 22.23 9.14
CA ASP A 551 4.20 22.15 10.59
C ASP A 551 5.26 23.05 11.23
N GLU A 552 4.95 24.35 11.23
CA GLU A 552 5.89 25.35 11.72
C GLU A 552 6.09 25.23 13.23
N GLN A 553 5.06 24.82 13.97
CA GLN A 553 5.15 24.61 15.40
C GLN A 553 6.17 23.51 15.70
N GLU A 554 6.05 22.36 15.04
CA GLU A 554 6.97 21.24 15.23
C GLU A 554 8.41 21.60 14.82
N LEU A 555 8.58 22.37 13.74
CA LEU A 555 9.89 22.87 13.32
C LEU A 555 10.53 23.77 14.40
N GLN A 556 9.76 24.71 14.96
CA GLN A 556 10.24 25.59 16.02
C GLN A 556 10.52 24.83 17.32
N ASP A 557 9.74 23.79 17.63
CA ASP A 557 10.00 22.93 18.78
C ASP A 557 11.29 22.13 18.61
N ILE A 558 11.56 21.56 17.42
CA ILE A 558 12.84 20.91 17.11
C ILE A 558 14.00 21.89 17.26
N LYS A 559 13.86 23.10 16.71
CA LYS A 559 14.88 24.16 16.83
C LYS A 559 15.16 24.47 18.30
N LYS A 560 14.11 24.66 19.10
CA LYS A 560 14.22 25.00 20.52
C LYS A 560 14.91 23.90 21.31
N ASP A 561 14.55 22.64 21.07
CA ASP A 561 15.16 21.48 21.75
C ASP A 561 16.67 21.40 21.46
N VAL A 562 17.07 21.56 20.19
CA VAL A 562 18.48 21.51 19.79
C VAL A 562 19.25 22.69 20.38
N ILE A 563 18.77 23.93 20.24
CA ILE A 563 19.46 25.12 20.77
C ILE A 563 19.57 25.08 22.29
N SER A 564 18.51 24.67 23.01
CA SER A 564 18.55 24.57 24.46
C SER A 564 19.67 23.64 24.92
N PHE A 565 19.82 22.49 24.27
CA PHE A 565 20.89 21.56 24.59
C PHE A 565 22.28 22.11 24.29
N LEU A 566 22.47 22.78 23.14
CA LEU A 566 23.77 23.36 22.79
C LEU A 566 24.20 24.40 23.81
N LYS A 567 23.27 25.26 24.27
CA LYS A 567 23.53 26.25 25.32
C LYS A 567 23.84 25.63 26.67
N ASP A 568 23.09 24.59 27.07
CA ASP A 568 23.34 23.88 28.32
C ASP A 568 24.75 23.25 28.33
N ARG A 569 25.19 22.67 27.20
CA ARG A 569 26.54 22.13 27.04
C ARG A 569 27.62 23.21 26.99
N GLU A 570 27.39 24.30 26.28
CA GLU A 570 28.31 25.44 26.24
C GLU A 570 28.54 26.00 27.65
N SER A 571 27.51 26.09 28.49
CA SER A 571 27.64 26.58 29.87
C SER A 571 28.59 25.74 30.74
N ILE A 572 28.74 24.44 30.43
CA ILE A 572 29.65 23.52 31.12
C ILE A 572 31.08 23.66 30.58
N ALA A 573 31.23 23.94 29.28
CA ALA A 573 32.53 24.04 28.60
C ALA A 573 33.15 25.44 28.65
N ALA A 574 32.35 26.49 28.84
CA ALA A 574 32.81 27.86 28.93
C ALA A 574 33.56 28.10 30.25
N ILE A 575 34.69 28.81 30.16
CA ILE A 575 35.50 29.35 31.27
C ILE A 575 34.74 30.51 31.94
N THR A 576 33.47 30.29 32.28
CA THR A 576 32.58 31.24 32.94
C THR A 576 32.04 30.66 34.25
N SER A 577 32.44 29.45 34.62
CA SER A 577 32.16 28.96 35.96
C SER A 577 32.89 29.88 36.96
N GLU A 578 32.14 30.54 37.84
CA GLU A 578 32.71 31.35 38.94
C GLU A 578 33.72 30.54 39.76
N ARG A 579 33.56 29.22 39.76
CA ARG A 579 34.46 28.25 40.39
C ARG A 579 35.85 28.19 39.72
N ASP A 580 35.94 28.21 38.39
CA ASP A 580 37.23 28.16 37.70
C ASP A 580 37.92 29.52 37.65
N LEU A 581 37.17 30.63 37.62
CA LEU A 581 37.71 31.96 37.91
C LEU A 581 38.25 32.05 39.34
N GLY A 582 37.53 31.47 40.31
CA GLY A 582 37.97 31.31 41.69
C GLY A 582 39.27 30.51 41.79
N ASN A 583 39.34 29.35 41.15
CA ASN A 583 40.54 28.51 41.12
C ASN A 583 41.73 29.20 40.44
N ALA A 584 41.51 29.86 39.30
CA ALA A 584 42.55 30.63 38.60
C ALA A 584 43.05 31.81 39.46
N SER A 585 42.15 32.48 40.20
CA SER A 585 42.53 33.54 41.13
C SER A 585 43.30 33.01 42.34
N GLN A 586 42.94 31.84 42.87
CA GLN A 586 43.66 31.16 43.95
C GLN A 586 45.05 30.71 43.50
N ILE A 587 45.18 30.10 42.31
CA ILE A 587 46.48 29.72 41.73
C ILE A 587 47.34 30.96 41.50
N HIS A 588 46.75 32.06 41.03
CA HIS A 588 47.47 33.33 40.90
C HIS A 588 47.93 33.90 42.25
N GLN A 589 47.10 33.84 43.30
CA GLN A 589 47.46 34.25 44.65
C GLN A 589 48.58 33.37 45.25
N LEU A 590 48.48 32.04 45.07
CA LEU A 590 49.52 31.08 45.45
C LEU A 590 50.85 31.37 44.74
N ASN A 591 50.78 31.67 43.43
CA ASN A 591 51.94 32.06 42.64
C ASN A 591 52.55 33.40 43.09
N GLN A 592 51.74 34.38 43.50
CA GLN A 592 52.23 35.63 44.09
C GLN A 592 52.91 35.40 45.44
N GLN A 593 52.33 34.57 46.31
CA GLN A 593 52.92 34.21 47.60
C GLN A 593 54.25 33.46 47.41
N THR A 594 54.31 32.53 46.46
CA THR A 594 55.52 31.73 46.13
C THR A 594 56.65 32.60 45.53
N ARG A 595 56.32 33.73 44.89
CA ARG A 595 57.28 34.72 44.38
C ARG A 595 57.72 35.75 45.43
N ALA A 596 56.94 35.97 46.47
CA ALA A 596 57.24 36.94 47.54
C ALA A 596 58.20 36.40 48.61
N ILE A 597 58.60 35.12 48.55
CA ILE A 597 59.59 34.53 49.45
C ILE A 597 61.00 34.96 48.98
N PRO A 598 61.78 35.69 49.79
CA PRO A 598 63.14 36.12 49.45
C PRO A 598 64.07 34.94 49.21
N THR A 599 64.97 35.05 48.21
CA THR A 599 65.93 34.00 47.82
C THR A 599 66.80 33.51 49.00
N GLU A 600 67.08 34.37 49.98
CA GLU A 600 67.84 34.03 51.20
C GLU A 600 67.09 33.06 52.13
N GLN A 601 65.76 33.13 52.21
CA GLN A 601 64.97 32.19 53.03
C GLN A 601 64.78 30.84 52.35
N ARG A 602 64.80 30.77 51.01
CA ARG A 602 64.76 29.50 50.27
C ARG A 602 66.05 28.70 50.42
N LEU A 603 67.21 29.35 50.32
CA LEU A 603 68.51 28.71 50.53
C LEU A 603 68.64 28.12 51.94
N ALA A 604 68.16 28.84 52.97
CA ALA A 604 68.15 28.34 54.34
C ALA A 604 67.21 27.12 54.52
N HIS A 605 66.06 27.12 53.85
CA HIS A 605 65.08 26.02 53.96
C HIS A 605 65.49 24.77 53.18
N ASP A 606 66.20 24.93 52.05
CA ASP A 606 66.79 23.84 51.28
C ASP A 606 68.06 23.28 51.96
N GLU A 607 68.87 24.11 52.63
CA GLU A 607 69.98 23.67 53.49
C GLU A 607 69.47 22.91 54.73
N GLU A 608 68.38 23.35 55.36
CA GLU A 608 67.74 22.61 56.47
C GLU A 608 67.14 21.27 56.00
N ALA A 609 66.56 21.22 54.80
CA ALA A 609 66.03 19.99 54.22
C ALA A 609 67.15 19.00 53.82
N ALA A 610 68.26 19.51 53.26
CA ALA A 610 69.45 18.72 52.97
C ALA A 610 70.12 18.18 54.25
N GLY A 611 70.22 19.00 55.30
CA GLY A 611 70.73 18.59 56.60
C GLY A 611 69.85 17.55 57.31
N PHE A 612 68.54 17.54 57.04
CA PHE A 612 67.65 16.49 57.52
C PHE A 612 67.89 15.15 56.81
N LEU A 613 68.14 15.17 55.49
CA LEU A 613 68.46 13.97 54.72
C LEU A 613 69.86 13.40 55.07
N GLU A 614 70.84 14.27 55.34
CA GLU A 614 72.16 13.86 55.85
C GLU A 614 72.06 13.21 57.23
N LYS A 615 71.28 13.78 58.16
CA LYS A 615 70.99 13.16 59.46
C LYS A 615 70.26 11.83 59.34
N GLN A 616 69.36 11.70 58.37
CA GLN A 616 68.64 10.44 58.15
C GLN A 616 69.57 9.36 57.62
N ALA A 617 70.51 9.71 56.74
CA ALA A 617 71.57 8.83 56.25
C ALA A 617 72.59 8.44 57.34
N GLU A 618 72.94 9.37 58.25
CA GLU A 618 73.78 9.07 59.43
C GLU A 618 73.08 8.14 60.42
N ILE A 619 71.78 8.33 60.67
CA ILE A 619 70.98 7.46 61.53
C ILE A 619 70.83 6.05 60.92
N GLU A 620 70.68 5.95 59.60
CA GLU A 620 70.68 4.67 58.89
C GLU A 620 72.06 3.97 58.92
N ALA A 621 73.15 4.74 58.88
CA ALA A 621 74.52 4.22 59.00
C ALA A 621 74.86 3.74 60.43
N GLU A 622 74.47 4.47 61.47
CA GLU A 622 74.62 4.05 62.88
C GLU A 622 73.75 2.82 63.19
N GLY A 623 72.55 2.73 62.61
CA GLY A 623 71.69 1.54 62.72
C GLY A 623 72.31 0.29 62.07
N ALA A 624 73.11 0.47 61.02
CA ALA A 624 73.80 -0.64 60.35
C ALA A 624 75.03 -1.14 61.12
N GLU A 625 75.76 -0.27 61.84
CA GLU A 625 76.89 -0.67 62.70
C GLU A 625 76.43 -1.44 63.95
N LEU A 626 75.31 -1.04 64.57
CA LEU A 626 74.71 -1.76 65.71
C LEU A 626 74.13 -3.14 65.34
N SER A 627 73.93 -3.42 64.05
CA SER A 627 73.50 -4.74 63.55
C SER A 627 74.65 -5.72 63.27
N LYS A 628 75.91 -5.25 63.24
CA LYS A 628 77.10 -6.09 62.97
C LYS A 628 77.75 -6.70 64.21
N ASP A 629 77.38 -6.26 65.41
CA ASP A 629 77.88 -6.81 66.69
C ASP A 629 76.92 -7.83 67.35
N LYS A 630 75.95 -8.33 66.56
CA LYS A 630 75.13 -9.50 66.90
C LYS A 630 75.18 -10.52 65.76
N ASP A 631 76.35 -11.12 65.59
CA ASP A 631 76.56 -12.53 65.20
C ASP A 631 77.98 -12.97 65.55
#